data_AF-A0A920VPZ0-F1
#
_entry.id   AF-A0A920VPZ0-F1
#
_cell.length_a   1.000
_cell.length_b   1.000
_cell.length_c   1.000
_cell.angle_alpha   90.00
_cell.angle_beta   90.00
_cell.angle_gamma   90.00
#
_symmetry.space_group_name_H-M   'P 1'
#
loop_
_entity.id
_entity.type
_entity.pdbx_description
1 polymer ?
#
loop_
_entity_poly.entity_id
_entity_poly.type
_entity_poly.pdbx_seq_one_letter_code
_entity_poly.pdbx_strand_id
1 'polypeptide(L)'
;MRHAIAVIKRTQDFGEFHPVVSDRVARAYYRPEAQNLALLGEHDPLRGPVDEDVELAKPPEMDEQVSLMQRFSHRFPGQDSASMMRGYTGVYDCSPDFQPAFGKAEALDGLFVGAGFSGHGFKLSPGIGKILSDLVVDGSTDMIDVSPFRVERFAEDDLLLGGEGYANRSLA
;
A
#
# COMPACT_ATOMS: atom_id res chain seq x y z
N MET A 1 -9.35 4.89 0.55
CA MET A 1 -9.04 4.91 -0.90
C MET A 1 -9.22 3.52 -1.48
N ARG A 2 -9.90 3.37 -2.62
CA ARG A 2 -10.06 2.09 -3.32
C ARG A 2 -9.10 1.98 -4.49
N HIS A 3 -8.29 0.93 -4.53
CA HIS A 3 -7.29 0.70 -5.59
C HIS A 3 -7.61 -0.53 -6.40
N ALA A 4 -7.56 -0.40 -7.72
CA ALA A 4 -7.62 -1.52 -8.63
C ALA A 4 -6.30 -2.27 -8.71
N ILE A 5 -6.43 -3.58 -8.84
CA ILE A 5 -5.37 -4.52 -9.13
C ILE A 5 -5.75 -5.26 -10.41
N ALA A 6 -4.80 -5.35 -11.34
CA ALA A 6 -4.92 -6.20 -12.51
C ALA A 6 -4.02 -7.42 -12.37
N VAL A 7 -4.51 -8.58 -12.79
CA VAL A 7 -3.73 -9.80 -12.92
C VAL A 7 -3.74 -10.20 -14.39
N ILE A 8 -2.56 -10.26 -14.97
CA ILE A 8 -2.35 -10.63 -16.37
C ILE A 8 -1.64 -11.97 -16.48
N LYS A 9 -1.84 -12.64 -17.61
CA LYS A 9 -1.00 -13.75 -18.06
C LYS A 9 0.06 -13.19 -18.99
N ARG A 10 1.31 -13.34 -18.59
CA ARG A 10 2.50 -12.95 -19.37
C ARG A 10 2.60 -13.80 -20.62
N THR A 11 3.22 -13.27 -21.67
CA THR A 11 3.50 -14.05 -22.89
C THR A 11 4.58 -15.10 -22.60
N GLN A 12 4.69 -16.13 -23.45
CA GLN A 12 5.60 -17.26 -23.20
C GLN A 12 7.09 -16.87 -23.24
N ASP A 13 7.45 -15.88 -24.04
CA ASP A 13 8.81 -15.37 -24.24
C ASP A 13 9.32 -14.48 -23.09
N PHE A 14 8.46 -14.12 -22.14
CA PHE A 14 8.88 -13.38 -20.94
C PHE A 14 9.77 -14.20 -20.00
N GLY A 15 9.69 -15.54 -20.08
CA GLY A 15 10.36 -16.45 -19.16
C GLY A 15 9.60 -16.69 -17.85
N GLU A 16 10.16 -17.52 -16.98
CA GLU A 16 9.43 -18.10 -15.85
C GLU A 16 9.22 -17.12 -14.67
N PHE A 17 10.18 -16.23 -14.39
CA PHE A 17 10.18 -15.39 -13.18
C PHE A 17 10.67 -13.95 -13.42
N HIS A 18 10.06 -12.98 -12.72
CA HIS A 18 10.60 -11.62 -12.58
C HIS A 18 10.63 -11.19 -11.11
N PRO A 19 11.50 -10.26 -10.68
CA PRO A 19 11.46 -9.73 -9.33
C PRO A 19 10.19 -8.87 -9.10
N VAL A 20 9.92 -8.53 -7.85
CA VAL A 20 9.02 -7.41 -7.56
C VAL A 20 9.67 -6.13 -8.09
N VAL A 21 8.95 -5.40 -8.94
CA VAL A 21 9.41 -4.15 -9.54
C VAL A 21 8.54 -3.02 -9.02
N SER A 22 9.18 -2.00 -8.43
CA SER A 22 8.56 -0.71 -8.15
C SER A 22 9.01 0.27 -9.23
N ASP A 23 8.09 0.64 -10.11
CA ASP A 23 8.35 1.51 -11.24
C ASP A 23 7.83 2.92 -10.97
N ARG A 24 8.76 3.81 -10.60
CA ARG A 24 8.46 5.21 -10.33
C ARG A 24 8.20 6.04 -11.58
N VAL A 25 8.65 5.58 -12.76
CA VAL A 25 8.45 6.29 -14.04
C VAL A 25 7.08 5.96 -14.61
N ALA A 26 6.72 4.67 -14.69
CA ALA A 26 5.38 4.28 -15.12
C ALA A 26 4.32 4.42 -14.01
N ARG A 27 4.74 4.77 -12.78
CA ARG A 27 3.87 4.89 -11.60
C ARG A 27 3.07 3.62 -11.36
N ALA A 28 3.76 2.48 -11.38
CA ALA A 28 3.14 1.18 -11.16
C ALA A 28 4.11 0.25 -10.45
N TYR A 29 3.59 -0.76 -9.77
CA TYR A 29 4.39 -1.88 -9.32
C TYR A 29 3.92 -3.16 -9.97
N TYR A 30 4.86 -4.09 -10.11
CA TYR A 30 4.63 -5.39 -10.73
C TYR A 30 5.21 -6.45 -9.81
N ARG A 31 4.46 -7.50 -9.53
CA ARG A 31 5.01 -8.67 -8.82
C ARG A 31 4.59 -9.97 -9.50
N PRO A 32 5.39 -11.04 -9.38
CA PRO A 32 4.95 -12.36 -9.76
C PRO A 32 3.65 -12.70 -9.06
N GLU A 33 2.76 -13.30 -9.83
CA GLU A 33 1.60 -14.04 -9.36
C GLU A 33 1.74 -15.45 -9.93
N ALA A 34 1.23 -16.48 -9.25
CA ALA A 34 1.59 -17.89 -9.51
C ALA A 34 1.76 -18.26 -10.99
N GLN A 35 2.74 -19.13 -11.30
CA GLN A 35 3.08 -19.56 -12.67
C GLN A 35 3.50 -18.37 -13.54
N ASN A 36 2.89 -18.22 -14.73
CA ASN A 36 3.16 -17.15 -15.68
C ASN A 36 2.28 -15.91 -15.49
N LEU A 37 1.68 -15.73 -14.32
CA LEU A 37 0.89 -14.53 -14.03
C LEU A 37 1.77 -13.39 -13.52
N ALA A 38 1.28 -12.16 -13.65
CA ALA A 38 1.82 -10.98 -13.01
C ALA A 38 0.68 -10.15 -12.44
N LEU A 39 0.89 -9.63 -11.23
CA LEU A 39 0.00 -8.67 -10.60
C LEU A 39 0.55 -7.27 -10.83
N LEU A 40 -0.33 -6.37 -11.27
CA LEU A 40 -0.03 -4.99 -11.58
C LEU A 40 -0.85 -4.09 -10.63
N GLY A 41 -0.22 -3.07 -10.07
CA GLY A 41 -0.90 -2.07 -9.24
C GLY A 41 -0.34 -0.67 -9.42
N GLU A 42 -1.12 0.32 -9.01
CA GLU A 42 -0.76 1.74 -9.08
C GLU A 42 0.10 2.15 -7.87
N HIS A 43 1.02 3.09 -8.07
CA HIS A 43 1.87 3.61 -7.00
C HIS A 43 1.28 4.81 -6.26
N ASP A 44 0.41 5.57 -6.92
CA ASP A 44 -0.29 6.71 -6.32
C ASP A 44 -1.36 6.24 -5.33
N PRO A 45 -1.18 6.51 -4.02
CA PRO A 45 -2.10 6.04 -3.01
C PRO A 45 -3.41 6.83 -2.94
N LEU A 46 -3.51 7.94 -3.67
CA LEU A 46 -4.70 8.81 -3.68
C LEU A 46 -5.46 8.78 -5.01
N ARG A 47 -4.97 8.06 -6.02
CA ARG A 47 -5.56 8.03 -7.36
C ARG A 47 -6.99 7.47 -7.39
N GLY A 48 -7.26 6.47 -6.55
CA GLY A 48 -8.55 5.79 -6.51
C GLY A 48 -9.67 6.65 -5.92
N PRO A 49 -10.94 6.28 -6.06
CA PRO A 49 -12.01 6.96 -5.35
C PRO A 49 -11.94 6.69 -3.84
N VAL A 50 -12.44 7.63 -3.05
CA VAL A 50 -12.81 7.37 -1.65
C VAL A 50 -14.05 6.48 -1.68
N ASP A 51 -14.01 5.39 -0.93
CA ASP A 51 -15.15 4.50 -0.76
C ASP A 51 -15.63 4.65 0.69
N GLU A 52 -16.69 5.43 0.87
CA GLU A 52 -17.22 5.77 2.20
C GLU A 52 -17.88 4.57 2.88
N ASP A 53 -18.44 3.65 2.09
CA ASP A 53 -19.14 2.46 2.58
C ASP A 53 -18.19 1.29 2.85
N VAL A 54 -16.91 1.41 2.48
CA VAL A 54 -15.86 0.39 2.64
C VAL A 54 -16.32 -0.96 2.06
N GLU A 55 -16.92 -0.93 0.86
CA GLU A 55 -17.52 -2.13 0.26
C GLU A 55 -16.49 -3.28 0.15
N LEU A 56 -16.82 -4.47 0.66
CA LEU A 56 -15.87 -5.59 0.70
C LEU A 56 -15.38 -6.03 -0.68
N ALA A 57 -16.26 -5.98 -1.67
CA ALA A 57 -15.95 -6.42 -3.03
C ALA A 57 -16.60 -5.48 -4.04
N LYS A 58 -15.75 -4.85 -4.86
CA LYS A 58 -16.16 -4.02 -5.99
C LYS A 58 -15.28 -4.34 -7.20
N PRO A 59 -15.86 -4.58 -8.38
CA PRO A 59 -15.05 -4.81 -9.57
C PRO A 59 -14.25 -3.56 -9.93
N PRO A 60 -13.01 -3.70 -10.43
CA PRO A 60 -12.25 -2.57 -10.95
C PRO A 60 -12.81 -2.11 -12.30
N GLU A 61 -12.72 -0.81 -12.56
CA GLU A 61 -13.05 -0.24 -13.86
C GLU A 61 -12.11 -0.79 -14.94
N MET A 62 -12.66 -1.04 -16.13
CA MET A 62 -11.90 -1.63 -17.23
C MET A 62 -10.73 -0.73 -17.66
N ASP A 63 -10.96 0.59 -17.73
CA ASP A 63 -9.95 1.56 -18.16
C ASP A 63 -8.75 1.61 -17.22
N GLU A 64 -8.96 1.46 -15.90
CA GLU A 64 -7.86 1.40 -14.93
C GLU A 64 -6.99 0.16 -15.16
N GLN A 65 -7.63 -0.99 -15.40
CA GLN A 65 -6.93 -2.24 -15.67
C GLN A 65 -6.15 -2.18 -16.99
N VAL A 66 -6.74 -1.62 -18.04
CA VAL A 66 -6.07 -1.41 -19.34
C VAL A 66 -4.88 -0.46 -19.19
N SER A 67 -5.01 0.61 -18.41
CA SER A 67 -3.89 1.52 -18.12
C SER A 67 -2.72 0.80 -17.43
N LEU A 68 -3.00 -0.10 -16.48
CA LEU A 68 -1.96 -0.92 -15.84
C LEU A 68 -1.26 -1.86 -16.83
N MET A 69 -2.02 -2.50 -17.72
CA MET A 69 -1.45 -3.34 -18.79
C MET A 69 -0.53 -2.54 -19.72
N GLN A 70 -0.97 -1.37 -20.18
CA GLN A 70 -0.18 -0.54 -21.08
C GLN A 70 1.17 -0.13 -20.46
N ARG A 71 1.17 0.21 -19.17
CA ARG A 71 2.40 0.52 -18.42
C ARG A 71 3.31 -0.69 -18.30
N PHE A 72 2.73 -1.88 -18.07
CA PHE A 72 3.49 -3.12 -18.02
C PHE A 72 4.15 -3.43 -19.37
N SER A 73 3.42 -3.35 -20.48
CA SER A 73 3.98 -3.58 -21.83
C SER A 73 5.04 -2.53 -22.19
N HIS A 74 4.87 -1.27 -21.76
CA HIS A 74 5.89 -0.24 -21.92
C HIS A 74 7.18 -0.57 -21.16
N ARG A 75 7.09 -1.09 -19.93
CA ARG A 75 8.25 -1.51 -19.13
C ARG A 75 8.89 -2.80 -19.63
N PHE A 76 8.10 -3.72 -20.16
CA PHE A 76 8.55 -5.04 -20.60
C PHE A 76 8.20 -5.27 -22.09
N PRO A 77 9.11 -4.90 -23.00
CA PRO A 77 8.93 -5.13 -24.44
C PRO A 77 8.61 -6.61 -24.74
N GLY A 78 7.72 -6.85 -25.71
CA GLY A 78 7.21 -8.19 -26.04
C GLY A 78 5.95 -8.60 -25.27
N GLN A 79 5.52 -7.82 -24.27
CA GLN A 79 4.29 -8.08 -23.51
C GLN A 79 3.04 -7.41 -24.10
N ASP A 80 3.07 -6.96 -25.35
CA ASP A 80 1.92 -6.30 -25.99
C ASP A 80 0.70 -7.23 -26.17
N SER A 81 0.93 -8.54 -26.17
CA SER A 81 -0.12 -9.58 -26.26
C SER A 81 -0.40 -10.28 -24.92
N ALA A 82 0.10 -9.75 -23.80
CA ALA A 82 -0.27 -10.24 -22.48
C ALA A 82 -1.80 -10.14 -22.29
N SER A 83 -2.40 -11.14 -21.65
CA SER A 83 -3.86 -11.25 -21.54
C SER A 83 -4.33 -10.86 -20.14
N MET A 84 -5.36 -10.01 -20.05
CA MET A 84 -6.06 -9.79 -18.78
C MET A 84 -6.72 -11.08 -18.30
N MET A 85 -6.45 -11.48 -17.06
CA MET A 85 -7.04 -12.70 -16.49
C MET A 85 -8.15 -12.36 -15.50
N ARG A 86 -7.88 -11.43 -14.59
CA ARG A 86 -8.84 -10.95 -13.59
C ARG A 86 -8.39 -9.61 -13.02
N GLY A 87 -9.31 -8.89 -12.42
CA GLY A 87 -9.02 -7.75 -11.58
C GLY A 87 -9.84 -7.79 -10.30
N TYR A 88 -9.36 -7.10 -9.28
CA TYR A 88 -10.10 -6.85 -8.06
C TYR A 88 -9.75 -5.46 -7.53
N THR A 89 -10.56 -4.95 -6.62
CA THR A 89 -10.22 -3.72 -5.88
C THR A 89 -10.03 -4.02 -4.41
N GLY A 90 -9.24 -3.19 -3.74
CA GLY A 90 -9.08 -3.21 -2.29
C GLY A 90 -9.16 -1.79 -1.74
N VAL A 91 -9.71 -1.66 -0.53
CA VAL A 91 -9.73 -0.40 0.20
C VAL A 91 -8.60 -0.38 1.23
N TYR A 92 -7.97 0.77 1.40
CA TYR A 92 -7.12 1.04 2.56
C TYR A 92 -7.24 2.50 3.00
N ASP A 93 -6.83 2.74 4.23
CA ASP A 93 -6.82 4.01 4.94
C ASP A 93 -5.51 4.77 4.70
N CYS A 94 -5.59 6.10 4.56
CA CYS A 94 -4.43 6.98 4.47
C CYS A 94 -4.48 7.94 5.66
N SER A 95 -3.46 7.92 6.51
CA SER A 95 -3.26 8.94 7.53
C SER A 95 -2.80 10.26 6.87
N PRO A 96 -3.01 11.42 7.54
CA PRO A 96 -2.60 12.72 6.99
C PRO A 96 -1.12 12.83 6.58
N ASP A 97 -0.23 12.07 7.23
CA ASP A 97 1.22 12.05 6.96
C ASP A 97 1.71 10.75 6.30
N PHE A 98 0.78 9.87 5.90
CA PHE A 98 1.05 8.54 5.34
C PHE A 98 1.89 7.61 6.23
N GLN A 99 2.07 7.94 7.51
CA GLN A 99 2.72 7.08 8.50
C GLN A 99 1.68 6.37 9.36
N PRO A 100 1.94 5.12 9.80
CA PRO A 100 1.04 4.44 10.72
C PRO A 100 0.89 5.23 12.03
N ALA A 101 -0.25 5.06 12.68
CA ALA A 101 -0.49 5.59 14.02
C ALA A 101 -0.70 4.41 14.97
N PHE A 102 0.18 4.28 15.96
CA PHE A 102 0.13 3.18 16.89
C PHE A 102 0.72 3.54 18.26
N GLY A 103 0.24 2.85 19.29
CA GLY A 103 0.66 3.05 20.68
C GLY A 103 -0.54 3.22 21.62
N LYS A 104 -0.26 3.61 22.86
CA LYS A 104 -1.31 3.98 23.82
C LYS A 104 -1.94 5.31 23.38
N ALA A 105 -3.26 5.38 23.36
CA ALA A 105 -3.97 6.64 23.15
C ALA A 105 -4.18 7.34 24.50
N GLU A 106 -3.76 8.60 24.61
CA GLU A 106 -3.84 9.37 25.85
C GLU A 106 -5.28 9.78 26.18
N ALA A 107 -6.13 9.90 25.15
CA ALA A 107 -7.52 10.30 25.28
C ALA A 107 -8.38 9.31 26.09
N LEU A 108 -7.97 8.03 26.19
CA LEU A 108 -8.70 7.00 26.92
C LEU A 108 -7.75 5.97 27.51
N ASP A 109 -7.72 5.88 28.85
CA ASP A 109 -6.87 4.91 29.53
C ASP A 109 -7.24 3.46 29.14
N GLY A 110 -6.22 2.64 28.91
CA GLY A 110 -6.36 1.27 28.40
C GLY A 110 -6.64 1.14 26.90
N LEU A 111 -6.82 2.24 26.15
CA LEU A 111 -6.94 2.19 24.69
C LEU A 111 -5.57 2.15 24.00
N PHE A 112 -5.38 1.17 23.13
CA PHE A 112 -4.22 1.07 22.24
C PHE A 112 -4.70 1.09 20.79
N VAL A 113 -3.98 1.83 19.95
CA VAL A 113 -4.33 2.01 18.54
C VAL A 113 -3.26 1.35 17.67
N GLY A 114 -3.68 0.82 16.53
CA GLY A 114 -2.83 0.38 15.44
C GLY A 114 -3.58 0.53 14.13
N ALA A 115 -3.48 1.70 13.51
CA ALA A 115 -4.28 2.10 12.34
C ALA A 115 -3.50 3.06 11.42
N GLY A 116 -4.12 3.50 10.33
CA GLY A 116 -3.57 4.55 9.45
C GLY A 116 -2.37 4.08 8.64
N PHE A 117 -2.27 2.79 8.32
CA PHE A 117 -1.04 2.22 7.76
C PHE A 117 -0.71 2.68 6.33
N SER A 118 -1.64 3.34 5.63
CA SER A 118 -1.33 4.05 4.37
C SER A 118 -0.69 3.14 3.31
N GLY A 119 -1.18 1.90 3.20
CA GLY A 119 -0.65 0.89 2.27
C GLY A 119 0.60 0.12 2.77
N HIS A 120 1.07 0.37 3.99
CA HIS A 120 2.24 -0.30 4.57
C HIS A 120 1.89 -1.45 5.53
N GLY A 121 0.60 -1.63 5.83
CA GLY A 121 0.14 -2.50 6.91
C GLY A 121 0.61 -3.95 6.79
N PHE A 122 0.58 -4.53 5.59
CA PHE A 122 0.96 -5.93 5.40
C PHE A 122 2.43 -6.20 5.77
N LYS A 123 3.36 -5.31 5.40
CA LYS A 123 4.79 -5.49 5.66
C LYS A 123 5.19 -5.10 7.09
N LEU A 124 4.44 -4.19 7.71
CA LEU A 124 4.74 -3.69 9.06
C LEU A 124 4.01 -4.44 10.18
N SER A 125 2.92 -5.17 9.86
CA SER A 125 2.06 -5.78 10.88
C SER A 125 2.77 -6.73 11.85
N PRO A 126 3.78 -7.53 11.48
CA PRO A 126 4.46 -8.38 12.45
C PRO A 126 5.24 -7.56 13.50
N GLY A 127 5.92 -6.49 13.06
CA GLY A 127 6.68 -5.63 13.97
C GLY A 127 5.78 -4.78 14.85
N ILE A 128 4.78 -4.12 14.25
CA ILE A 128 3.83 -3.28 15.00
C ILE A 128 2.97 -4.12 15.95
N GLY A 129 2.58 -5.35 15.56
CA GLY A 129 1.87 -6.27 16.44
C GLY A 129 2.69 -6.65 17.69
N LYS A 130 3.99 -6.91 17.53
CA LYS A 130 4.90 -7.16 18.66
C LYS A 130 5.03 -5.94 19.57
N ILE A 131 5.25 -4.75 18.98
CA ILE A 131 5.34 -3.48 19.72
C ILE A 131 4.07 -3.24 20.55
N LEU A 132 2.89 -3.38 19.93
CA LEU A 132 1.62 -3.18 20.63
C LEU A 132 1.41 -4.21 21.74
N SER A 133 1.81 -5.47 21.54
CA SER A 133 1.78 -6.48 22.59
C SER A 133 2.65 -6.09 23.78
N ASP A 134 3.87 -5.61 23.55
CA ASP A 134 4.79 -5.17 24.63
C ASP A 134 4.23 -3.97 25.38
N LEU A 135 3.69 -2.98 24.64
CA LEU A 135 3.07 -1.80 25.25
C LEU A 135 1.85 -2.15 26.11
N VAL A 136 1.07 -3.16 25.72
CA VAL A 136 -0.10 -3.64 26.47
C VAL A 136 0.31 -4.41 27.73
N VAL A 137 1.30 -5.29 27.64
CA VAL A 137 1.68 -6.20 28.73
C VAL A 137 2.68 -5.56 29.70
N ASP A 138 3.69 -4.90 29.17
CA ASP A 138 4.86 -4.41 29.91
C ASP A 138 4.90 -2.88 30.01
N GLY A 139 4.02 -2.17 29.29
CA GLY A 139 3.98 -0.70 29.26
C GLY A 139 5.11 -0.04 28.47
N SER A 140 6.00 -0.81 27.85
CA SER A 140 7.13 -0.32 27.06
C SER A 140 7.58 -1.38 26.05
N THR A 141 8.34 -0.99 25.02
CA THR A 141 9.00 -1.89 24.07
C THR A 141 10.45 -1.46 23.88
N ASP A 142 11.34 -2.40 23.58
CA ASP A 142 12.75 -2.15 23.27
C ASP A 142 13.04 -2.13 21.76
N MET A 143 12.03 -2.36 20.92
CA MET A 143 12.21 -2.46 19.47
C MET A 143 12.59 -1.12 18.82
N ILE A 144 11.86 -0.06 19.14
CA ILE A 144 12.04 1.31 18.63
C ILE A 144 11.46 2.33 19.62
N ASP A 145 11.82 3.60 19.46
CA ASP A 145 11.05 4.71 20.02
C ASP A 145 9.71 4.83 19.27
N VAL A 146 8.61 4.68 20.02
CA VAL A 146 7.24 4.72 19.49
C VAL A 146 6.63 6.12 19.54
N SER A 147 7.23 7.07 20.28
CA SER A 147 6.68 8.40 20.50
C SER A 147 6.35 9.17 19.21
N PRO A 148 7.11 9.09 18.11
CA PRO A 148 6.75 9.73 16.85
C PRO A 148 5.46 9.21 16.23
N PHE A 149 5.06 7.96 16.51
CA PHE A 149 3.91 7.30 15.88
C PHE A 149 2.62 7.38 16.71
N ARG A 150 2.63 8.11 17.82
CA ARG A 150 1.46 8.37 18.66
C ARG A 150 0.31 8.99 17.84
N VAL A 151 -0.93 8.75 18.27
CA VAL A 151 -2.12 9.25 17.56
C VAL A 151 -2.29 10.76 17.76
N GLU A 152 -1.83 11.25 18.91
CA GLU A 152 -1.92 12.64 19.38
C GLU A 152 -1.21 13.61 18.42
N ARG A 153 -0.20 13.14 17.69
CA ARG A 153 0.56 13.95 16.73
C ARG A 153 -0.33 14.65 15.70
N PHE A 154 -1.48 14.05 15.35
CA PHE A 154 -2.42 14.66 14.40
C PHE A 154 -3.18 15.85 15.00
N ALA A 155 -3.47 15.82 16.30
CA ALA A 155 -4.12 16.95 16.99
C ALA A 155 -3.11 18.06 17.31
N GLU A 156 -1.84 17.70 17.45
CA GLU A 156 -0.72 18.60 17.75
C GLU A 156 -0.09 19.23 16.51
N ASP A 157 -0.52 18.83 15.31
CA ASP A 157 0.11 19.20 14.02
C ASP A 157 1.62 18.81 13.94
N ASP A 158 2.01 17.78 14.68
CA ASP A 158 3.36 17.20 14.71
C ASP A 158 3.47 16.06 13.68
N LEU A 159 3.16 16.39 12.42
CA LEU A 159 3.10 15.42 11.33
C LEU A 159 4.48 14.89 10.96
N LEU A 160 4.57 13.58 10.69
CA LEU A 160 5.80 12.94 10.25
C LEU A 160 6.05 13.17 8.75
N LEU A 161 6.45 14.40 8.42
CA LEU A 161 6.74 14.81 7.05
C LEU A 161 8.22 14.57 6.74
N GLY A 162 8.51 13.64 5.82
CA GLY A 162 9.87 13.42 5.34
C GLY A 162 10.32 14.50 4.34
N GLY A 163 11.54 15.02 4.50
CA GLY A 163 12.13 16.00 3.57
C GLY A 163 12.40 15.43 2.17
N GLU A 164 12.77 14.15 2.06
CA GLU A 164 12.86 13.38 0.81
C GLU A 164 12.41 11.93 1.03
N GLY A 165 11.62 11.36 0.09
CA GLY A 165 11.11 9.99 0.16
C GLY A 165 9.67 9.84 -0.32
N TYR A 166 8.99 8.76 0.08
CA TYR A 166 7.54 8.58 -0.19
C TYR A 166 6.67 9.72 0.39
N ALA A 167 7.20 10.46 1.37
CA ALA A 167 6.56 11.62 1.98
C ALA A 167 6.47 12.85 1.06
N ASN A 168 7.19 12.91 -0.07
CA ASN A 168 7.24 14.09 -0.95
C ASN A 168 6.82 13.75 -2.40
N ARG A 169 5.73 12.99 -2.59
CA ARG A 169 5.29 12.53 -3.91
C ARG A 169 3.83 12.87 -4.25
N SER A 170 3.54 14.16 -4.20
CA SER A 170 3.00 14.82 -5.40
C SER A 170 4.21 14.98 -6.34
N LEU A 171 4.32 14.22 -7.42
CA LEU A 171 3.94 14.76 -8.73
C LEU A 171 4.63 16.08 -9.10
N ALA A 172 5.95 16.13 -8.93
CA ALA A 172 6.80 16.84 -9.89
C ALA A 172 7.42 15.81 -10.84
#